data_AF-B5GPK0-F1
#
_entry.id   AF-B5GPK0-F1
#
_cell.length_a   1.000
_cell.length_b   1.000
_cell.length_c   1.000
_cell.angle_alpha   90.00
_cell.angle_beta   90.00
_cell.angle_gamma   90.00
#
_symmetry.space_group_name_H-M   'P 1'
#
loop_
_entity.id
_entity.type
_entity.pdbx_description
1 polymer ?
#
loop_
_entity_poly.entity_id
_entity_poly.type
_entity_poly.pdbx_seq_one_letter_code
_entity_poly.pdbx_strand_id
1 'polypeptide(L)'
;MIHEHTGRASMEKEELYAVAAEVDELREKITVPSSPAELPGLVTASRRLTELSGLVTTLADEVQSRADNDTAGLDLGPVIHAYTAASIHAGQALANYTEAYHQLGTLRRHALAPDSGDLSDTREAAFRMAQWRLELTRDGLGAVSRSLRESSDRIDSTPPRILAALSRSARPANSIYRPPAFDLAKAPVFRLAYTPEPRRGR
;
A
#
# COMPACT_ATOMS: atom_id res chain seq x y z
N MET A 1 -25.35 23.54 -1.32
CA MET A 1 -24.42 22.71 -2.12
C MET A 1 -23.43 21.93 -1.24
N ILE A 2 -23.78 21.58 0.01
CA ILE A 2 -22.88 20.86 0.96
C ILE A 2 -23.24 19.36 1.04
N HIS A 3 -24.48 18.99 0.69
CA HIS A 3 -24.96 17.60 0.82
C HIS A 3 -24.46 16.64 -0.27
N GLU A 4 -23.99 17.15 -1.40
CA GLU A 4 -23.54 16.32 -2.53
C GLU A 4 -22.13 15.76 -2.32
N HIS A 5 -21.24 16.54 -1.69
CA HIS A 5 -19.87 16.13 -1.40
C HIS A 5 -19.80 15.03 -0.32
N THR A 6 -20.66 15.11 0.71
CA THR A 6 -20.72 14.10 1.78
C THR A 6 -21.28 12.76 1.28
N GLY A 7 -22.25 12.80 0.35
CA GLY A 7 -22.78 11.58 -0.27
C GLY A 7 -21.75 10.85 -1.11
N ARG A 8 -20.97 11.58 -1.92
CA ARG A 8 -19.91 10.99 -2.75
C ARG A 8 -18.72 10.48 -1.94
N ALA A 9 -18.27 11.21 -0.92
CA ALA A 9 -17.21 10.72 -0.03
C ALA A 9 -17.60 9.43 0.69
N SER A 10 -18.85 9.31 1.14
CA SER A 10 -19.38 8.08 1.76
C SER A 10 -19.40 6.91 0.76
N MET A 11 -19.76 7.18 -0.50
CA MET A 11 -19.76 6.17 -1.56
C MET A 11 -18.35 5.64 -1.85
N GLU A 12 -17.35 6.53 -2.03
CA GLU A 12 -15.95 6.10 -2.26
C GLU A 12 -15.40 5.29 -1.08
N LYS A 13 -15.81 5.67 0.15
CA LYS A 13 -15.46 4.94 1.36
C LYS A 13 -16.00 3.50 1.33
N GLU A 14 -17.30 3.34 1.01
CA GLU A 14 -17.97 2.05 0.88
C GLU A 14 -17.34 1.19 -0.21
N GLU A 15 -17.01 1.78 -1.37
CA GLU A 15 -16.35 1.08 -2.48
C GLU A 15 -14.97 0.54 -2.08
N LEU A 16 -14.12 1.34 -1.43
CA LEU A 16 -12.82 0.87 -0.94
C LEU A 16 -12.96 -0.30 0.05
N TYR A 17 -13.98 -0.27 0.91
CA TYR A 17 -14.27 -1.37 1.82
C TYR A 17 -14.75 -2.63 1.09
N ALA A 18 -15.59 -2.48 0.07
CA ALA A 18 -16.07 -3.58 -0.75
C ALA A 18 -14.90 -4.26 -1.48
N VAL A 19 -14.05 -3.50 -2.15
CA VAL A 19 -12.86 -4.03 -2.84
C VAL A 19 -11.92 -4.71 -1.84
N ALA A 20 -11.72 -4.14 -0.65
CA ALA A 20 -10.91 -4.77 0.39
C ALA A 20 -11.48 -6.12 0.85
N ALA A 21 -12.80 -6.27 0.91
CA ALA A 21 -13.45 -7.54 1.25
C ALA A 21 -13.26 -8.59 0.15
N GLU A 22 -13.43 -8.22 -1.12
CA GLU A 22 -13.18 -9.12 -2.26
C GLU A 22 -11.73 -9.62 -2.30
N VAL A 23 -10.77 -8.74 -1.99
CA VAL A 23 -9.35 -9.09 -1.88
C VAL A 23 -9.11 -10.09 -0.76
N ASP A 24 -9.77 -9.93 0.40
CA ASP A 24 -9.66 -10.90 1.49
C ASP A 24 -10.28 -12.25 1.11
N GLU A 25 -11.38 -12.28 0.37
CA GLU A 25 -11.93 -13.53 -0.17
C GLU A 25 -10.95 -14.22 -1.11
N LEU A 26 -10.26 -13.46 -1.98
CA LEU A 26 -9.22 -14.01 -2.84
C LEU A 26 -8.03 -14.54 -2.03
N ARG A 27 -7.63 -13.81 -0.97
CA ARG A 27 -6.57 -14.24 -0.05
C ARG A 27 -6.91 -15.57 0.61
N GLU A 28 -8.15 -15.75 1.08
CA GLU A 28 -8.56 -17.01 1.71
C GLU A 28 -8.59 -18.19 0.73
N LYS A 29 -8.86 -17.93 -0.56
CA LYS A 29 -8.79 -18.94 -1.62
C LYS A 29 -7.37 -19.42 -1.95
N ILE A 30 -6.32 -18.72 -1.48
CA ILE A 30 -4.92 -19.12 -1.65
C ILE A 30 -4.45 -19.83 -0.38
N THR A 31 -4.37 -21.16 -0.42
CA THR A 31 -3.93 -21.95 0.73
C THR A 31 -2.41 -22.13 0.72
N VAL A 32 -1.78 -22.04 1.89
CA VAL A 32 -0.35 -22.37 2.07
C VAL A 32 -0.27 -23.84 2.48
N PRO A 33 0.32 -24.71 1.65
CA PRO A 33 0.42 -26.13 1.95
C PRO A 33 1.45 -26.36 3.07
N SER A 34 1.13 -27.23 4.02
CA SER A 34 2.09 -27.69 5.05
C SER A 34 2.87 -28.92 4.60
N SER A 35 2.38 -29.61 3.57
CA SER A 35 2.99 -30.80 2.99
C SER A 35 2.84 -30.82 1.46
N PRO A 36 3.69 -31.58 0.73
CA PRO A 36 3.56 -31.70 -0.73
C PRO A 36 2.20 -32.24 -1.19
N ALA A 37 1.51 -33.02 -0.37
CA ALA A 37 0.19 -33.59 -0.68
C ALA A 37 -0.93 -32.54 -0.73
N GLU A 38 -0.73 -31.40 -0.07
CA GLU A 38 -1.69 -30.28 -0.01
C GLU A 38 -1.49 -29.26 -1.15
N LEU A 39 -0.46 -29.44 -1.98
CA LEU A 39 -0.19 -28.51 -3.07
C LEU A 39 -1.38 -28.44 -4.04
N PRO A 40 -1.78 -27.23 -4.48
CA PRO A 40 -2.82 -27.11 -5.47
C PRO A 40 -2.36 -27.73 -6.80
N GLY A 41 -3.26 -28.44 -7.47
CA GLY A 41 -3.02 -28.89 -8.83
C GLY A 41 -2.88 -27.71 -9.81
N LEU A 42 -2.19 -27.92 -10.93
CA LEU A 42 -1.91 -26.86 -11.92
C LEU A 42 -3.16 -26.15 -12.45
N VAL A 43 -4.29 -26.84 -12.57
CA VAL A 43 -5.57 -26.24 -13.01
C VAL A 43 -6.12 -25.26 -11.96
N THR A 44 -6.06 -25.63 -10.68
CA THR A 44 -6.45 -24.74 -9.59
C THR A 44 -5.49 -23.56 -9.52
N ALA A 45 -4.20 -23.82 -9.63
CA ALA A 45 -3.18 -22.78 -9.57
C ALA A 45 -3.28 -21.80 -10.76
N SER A 46 -3.56 -22.27 -11.98
CA SER A 46 -3.75 -21.40 -13.13
C SER A 46 -4.98 -20.50 -13.00
N ARG A 47 -6.09 -21.02 -12.44
CA ARG A 47 -7.27 -20.22 -12.14
C ARG A 47 -6.96 -19.09 -11.15
N ARG A 48 -6.21 -19.39 -10.09
CA ARG A 48 -5.79 -18.39 -9.09
C ARG A 48 -4.86 -17.34 -9.72
N LEU A 49 -3.98 -17.73 -10.63
CA LEU A 49 -3.14 -16.80 -11.37
C LEU A 49 -4.00 -15.83 -12.23
N THR A 50 -5.04 -16.34 -12.89
CA THR A 50 -6.00 -15.50 -13.63
C THR A 50 -6.74 -14.54 -12.71
N GLU A 51 -7.23 -15.00 -11.56
CA GLU A 51 -7.92 -14.15 -10.57
C GLU A 51 -6.99 -13.02 -10.05
N LEU A 52 -5.73 -13.34 -9.74
CA LEU A 52 -4.74 -12.34 -9.30
C LEU A 52 -4.39 -11.34 -10.40
N SER A 53 -4.25 -11.81 -11.65
CA SER A 53 -4.02 -10.90 -12.78
C SER A 53 -5.22 -9.99 -12.99
N GLY A 54 -6.44 -10.50 -12.84
CA GLY A 54 -7.67 -9.73 -12.90
C GLY A 54 -7.71 -8.63 -11.83
N LEU A 55 -7.35 -8.96 -10.59
CA LEU A 55 -7.25 -7.98 -9.50
C LEU A 55 -6.31 -6.82 -9.84
N VAL A 56 -5.11 -7.11 -10.36
CA VAL A 56 -4.14 -6.06 -10.75
C VAL A 56 -4.73 -5.15 -11.83
N THR A 57 -5.38 -5.73 -12.84
CA THR A 57 -6.06 -4.95 -13.89
C THR A 57 -7.18 -4.10 -13.32
N THR A 58 -8.07 -4.66 -12.51
CA THR A 58 -9.16 -3.91 -11.86
C THR A 58 -8.62 -2.72 -11.05
N LEU A 59 -7.62 -2.94 -10.20
CA LEU A 59 -7.06 -1.83 -9.41
C LEU A 59 -6.40 -0.74 -10.27
N ALA A 60 -5.77 -1.11 -11.39
CA ALA A 60 -5.22 -0.15 -12.34
C ALA A 60 -6.31 0.63 -13.08
N ASP A 61 -7.38 -0.05 -13.49
CA ASP A 61 -8.54 0.56 -14.13
C ASP A 61 -9.24 1.55 -13.18
N GLU A 62 -9.34 1.23 -11.89
CA GLU A 62 -9.88 2.14 -10.87
C GLU A 62 -9.04 3.41 -10.70
N VAL A 63 -7.71 3.32 -10.81
CA VAL A 63 -6.81 4.49 -10.83
C VAL A 63 -7.09 5.34 -12.06
N GLN A 64 -7.15 4.73 -13.24
CA GLN A 64 -7.39 5.43 -14.50
C GLN A 64 -8.76 6.11 -14.51
N SER A 65 -9.81 5.37 -14.16
CA SER A 65 -11.19 5.87 -14.08
C SER A 65 -11.28 7.10 -13.16
N ARG A 66 -10.66 7.06 -11.98
CA ARG A 66 -10.70 8.20 -11.05
C ARG A 66 -9.85 9.38 -11.51
N ALA A 67 -8.71 9.14 -12.16
CA ALA A 67 -7.89 10.19 -12.74
C ALA A 67 -8.61 10.92 -13.89
N ASP A 68 -9.34 10.18 -14.75
CA ASP A 68 -10.12 10.76 -15.85
C ASP A 68 -11.35 11.55 -15.34
N ASN A 69 -11.89 11.18 -14.18
CA ASN A 69 -13.06 11.80 -13.56
C ASN A 69 -12.71 12.86 -12.50
N ASP A 70 -11.44 13.24 -12.34
CA ASP A 70 -10.95 14.27 -11.42
C ASP A 70 -11.41 15.68 -11.89
N THR A 71 -12.70 15.95 -11.71
CA THR A 71 -13.37 17.21 -12.02
C THR A 71 -13.41 18.11 -10.80
N ALA A 72 -13.41 19.43 -11.03
CA ALA A 72 -13.04 20.52 -10.12
C ALA A 72 -13.88 20.73 -8.82
N GLY A 73 -14.42 19.70 -8.20
CA GLY A 73 -15.23 19.79 -6.98
C GLY A 73 -15.00 18.70 -5.93
N LEU A 74 -14.23 17.64 -6.21
CA LEU A 74 -13.95 16.56 -5.26
C LEU A 74 -12.47 16.21 -5.30
N ASP A 75 -11.79 16.23 -4.15
CA ASP A 75 -10.40 15.78 -4.05
C ASP A 75 -10.37 14.25 -4.06
N LEU A 76 -10.24 13.66 -5.25
CA LEU A 76 -10.09 12.21 -5.45
C LEU A 76 -8.66 11.74 -5.20
N GLY A 77 -7.72 12.64 -4.92
CA GLY A 77 -6.31 12.34 -4.67
C GLY A 77 -6.09 11.22 -3.64
N PRO A 78 -6.77 11.22 -2.47
CA PRO A 78 -6.67 10.14 -1.49
C PRO A 78 -7.14 8.78 -2.03
N VAL A 79 -8.20 8.75 -2.83
CA VAL A 79 -8.76 7.52 -3.40
C VAL A 79 -7.84 6.96 -4.49
N ILE A 80 -7.36 7.82 -5.39
CA ILE A 80 -6.36 7.48 -6.41
C ILE A 80 -5.10 6.92 -5.75
N HIS A 81 -4.64 7.55 -4.66
CA HIS A 81 -3.49 7.06 -3.90
C HIS A 81 -3.75 5.67 -3.30
N ALA A 82 -4.94 5.44 -2.75
CA ALA A 82 -5.32 4.14 -2.19
C ALA A 82 -5.22 3.01 -3.22
N TYR A 83 -5.84 3.20 -4.39
CA TYR A 83 -5.79 2.21 -5.47
C TYR A 83 -4.38 2.05 -6.05
N THR A 84 -3.61 3.14 -6.13
CA THR A 84 -2.20 3.06 -6.58
C THR A 84 -1.35 2.22 -5.62
N ALA A 85 -1.47 2.45 -4.32
CA ALA A 85 -0.77 1.68 -3.30
C ALA A 85 -1.22 0.20 -3.29
N ALA A 86 -2.52 -0.04 -3.43
CA ALA A 86 -3.09 -1.38 -3.58
C ALA A 86 -2.52 -2.10 -4.82
N SER A 87 -2.45 -1.43 -5.97
CA SER A 87 -1.89 -2.00 -7.21
C SER A 87 -0.45 -2.46 -7.06
N ILE A 88 0.38 -1.72 -6.31
CA ILE A 88 1.78 -2.11 -6.04
C ILE A 88 1.81 -3.45 -5.29
N HIS A 89 1.03 -3.58 -4.21
CA HIS A 89 0.97 -4.81 -3.42
C HIS A 89 0.35 -5.98 -4.19
N ALA A 90 -0.68 -5.72 -5.00
CA ALA A 90 -1.29 -6.74 -5.85
C ALA A 90 -0.32 -7.25 -6.91
N GLY A 91 0.46 -6.36 -7.55
CA GLY A 91 1.50 -6.73 -8.51
C GLY A 91 2.60 -7.59 -7.88
N GLN A 92 3.02 -7.25 -6.66
CA GLN A 92 3.98 -8.06 -5.88
C GLN A 92 3.41 -9.44 -5.53
N ALA A 93 2.13 -9.50 -5.12
CA ALA A 93 1.44 -10.76 -4.84
C ALA A 93 1.37 -11.64 -6.11
N LEU A 94 1.00 -11.06 -7.26
CA LEU A 94 0.97 -11.77 -8.54
C LEU A 94 2.36 -12.31 -8.95
N ALA A 95 3.41 -11.51 -8.78
CA ALA A 95 4.78 -11.94 -9.07
C ALA A 95 5.21 -13.12 -8.19
N ASN A 96 4.93 -13.06 -6.89
CA ASN A 96 5.19 -14.18 -5.98
C ASN A 96 4.38 -15.43 -6.36
N TYR A 97 3.10 -15.27 -6.69
CA TYR A 97 2.26 -16.40 -7.09
C TYR A 97 2.72 -17.03 -8.41
N THR A 98 3.20 -16.22 -9.36
CA THR A 98 3.76 -16.70 -10.63
C THR A 98 4.99 -17.57 -10.39
N GLU A 99 5.85 -17.18 -9.45
CA GLU A 99 6.99 -18.00 -9.06
C GLU A 99 6.54 -19.31 -8.38
N ALA A 100 5.56 -19.27 -7.48
CA ALA A 100 4.97 -20.48 -6.90
C ALA A 100 4.41 -21.41 -8.00
N TYR A 101 3.70 -20.85 -8.98
CA TYR A 101 3.14 -21.58 -10.11
C TYR A 101 4.25 -22.26 -10.95
N HIS A 102 5.37 -21.58 -11.16
CA HIS A 102 6.53 -22.17 -11.84
C HIS A 102 7.06 -23.39 -11.08
N GLN A 103 7.22 -23.28 -9.75
CA GLN A 103 7.70 -24.38 -8.90
C GLN A 103 6.73 -25.58 -8.90
N LEU A 104 5.41 -25.33 -8.90
CA LEU A 104 4.40 -26.39 -9.07
C LEU A 104 4.56 -27.11 -10.41
N GLY A 105 4.89 -26.39 -11.48
CA GLY A 105 5.20 -26.97 -12.79
C GLY A 105 6.43 -27.89 -12.75
N THR A 106 7.49 -27.47 -12.05
CA THR A 106 8.68 -28.29 -11.83
C THR A 106 8.35 -29.57 -11.06
N LEU A 107 7.61 -29.46 -9.96
CA LEU A 107 7.17 -30.63 -9.18
C LEU A 107 6.34 -31.59 -10.04
N ARG A 108 5.40 -31.06 -10.83
CA ARG A 108 4.55 -31.87 -11.71
C ARG A 108 5.37 -32.60 -12.77
N ARG A 109 6.34 -31.94 -13.40
CA ARG A 109 7.23 -32.54 -14.41
C ARG A 109 7.97 -33.76 -13.85
N HIS A 110 8.39 -33.69 -12.60
CA HIS A 110 9.21 -34.71 -11.98
C HIS A 110 8.42 -35.70 -11.11
N ALA A 111 7.10 -35.62 -11.03
CA ALA A 111 6.30 -36.40 -10.07
C ALA A 111 6.41 -37.94 -10.22
N LEU A 112 6.69 -38.45 -11.43
CA LEU A 112 6.78 -39.89 -11.72
C LEU A 112 8.21 -40.40 -11.93
N ALA A 113 9.20 -39.50 -11.87
CA ALA A 113 10.58 -39.90 -12.07
C ALA A 113 11.08 -40.72 -10.86
N PRO A 114 11.91 -41.77 -11.09
CA PRO A 114 12.49 -42.55 -9.99
C PRO A 114 13.28 -41.65 -9.04
N ASP A 115 13.22 -41.96 -7.74
CA ASP A 115 13.96 -41.20 -6.75
C ASP A 115 15.46 -41.39 -6.92
N SER A 116 16.17 -40.28 -7.10
CA SER A 116 17.61 -40.14 -6.88
C SER A 116 17.82 -39.06 -5.82
N GLY A 117 18.96 -39.07 -5.13
CA GLY A 117 19.28 -38.07 -4.10
C GLY A 117 19.09 -36.63 -4.62
N ASP A 118 19.73 -36.31 -5.74
CA ASP A 118 19.64 -34.99 -6.38
C ASP A 118 18.20 -34.59 -6.73
N LEU A 119 17.39 -35.55 -7.18
CA LEU A 119 16.00 -35.28 -7.57
C LEU A 119 15.10 -35.07 -6.35
N SER A 120 15.32 -35.84 -5.27
CA SER A 120 14.63 -35.65 -4.00
C SER A 120 14.90 -34.26 -3.44
N ASP A 121 16.17 -33.84 -3.43
CA ASP A 121 16.58 -32.51 -2.97
C ASP A 121 15.96 -31.40 -3.81
N THR A 122 15.94 -31.60 -5.14
CA THR A 122 15.30 -30.65 -6.07
C THR A 122 13.80 -30.51 -5.80
N ARG A 123 13.08 -31.61 -5.55
CA ARG A 123 11.65 -31.56 -5.23
C ARG A 123 11.38 -30.90 -3.89
N GLU A 124 12.18 -31.19 -2.87
CA GLU A 124 12.06 -30.53 -1.57
C GLU A 124 12.31 -29.02 -1.68
N ALA A 125 13.36 -28.61 -2.41
CA ALA A 125 13.65 -27.20 -2.65
C ALA A 125 12.50 -26.49 -3.41
N ALA A 126 11.97 -27.12 -4.46
CA ALA A 126 10.84 -26.58 -5.21
C ALA A 126 9.57 -26.47 -4.35
N PHE A 127 9.30 -27.46 -3.49
CA PHE A 127 8.18 -27.41 -2.54
C PHE A 127 8.32 -26.24 -1.56
N ARG A 128 9.48 -26.10 -0.91
CA ARG A 128 9.71 -24.99 0.03
C ARG A 128 9.62 -23.63 -0.63
N MET A 129 10.15 -23.50 -1.85
CA MET A 129 10.04 -22.27 -2.61
C MET A 129 8.58 -21.96 -2.95
N ALA A 130 7.79 -22.96 -3.38
CA ALA A 130 6.36 -22.77 -3.63
C ALA A 130 5.61 -22.34 -2.37
N GLN A 131 5.86 -23.00 -1.23
CA GLN A 131 5.26 -22.67 0.06
C GLN A 131 5.56 -21.22 0.46
N TRP A 132 6.84 -20.84 0.50
CA TRP A 132 7.28 -19.48 0.83
C TRP A 132 6.64 -18.43 -0.08
N ARG A 133 6.58 -18.70 -1.39
CA ARG A 133 5.98 -17.77 -2.36
C ARG A 133 4.46 -17.63 -2.19
N LEU A 134 3.77 -18.68 -1.78
CA LEU A 134 2.34 -18.64 -1.45
C LEU A 134 2.09 -17.82 -0.17
N GLU A 135 2.96 -17.93 0.84
CA GLU A 135 2.92 -17.09 2.05
C GLU A 135 3.07 -15.61 1.67
N LEU A 136 4.10 -15.27 0.91
CA LEU A 136 4.31 -13.89 0.44
C LEU A 136 3.15 -13.37 -0.42
N THR A 137 2.48 -14.25 -1.18
CA THR A 137 1.28 -13.87 -1.93
C THR A 137 0.14 -13.51 -0.98
N ARG A 138 -0.14 -14.34 0.03
CA ARG A 138 -1.18 -14.07 1.03
C ARG A 138 -0.89 -12.79 1.82
N ASP A 139 0.37 -12.55 2.15
CA ASP A 139 0.79 -11.33 2.85
C ASP A 139 0.63 -10.10 1.97
N GLY A 140 0.99 -10.20 0.70
CA GLY A 140 0.76 -9.15 -0.31
C GLY A 140 -0.72 -8.79 -0.43
N LEU A 141 -1.61 -9.77 -0.55
CA LEU A 141 -3.06 -9.54 -0.57
C LEU A 141 -3.57 -8.94 0.75
N GLY A 142 -3.03 -9.36 1.88
CA GLY A 142 -3.35 -8.74 3.18
C GLY A 142 -2.89 -7.28 3.26
N ALA A 143 -1.79 -6.92 2.61
CA ALA A 143 -1.35 -5.52 2.49
C ALA A 143 -2.26 -4.71 1.57
N VAL A 144 -2.76 -5.30 0.47
CA VAL A 144 -3.77 -4.68 -0.41
C VAL A 144 -5.02 -4.32 0.39
N SER A 145 -5.65 -5.30 1.06
CA SER A 145 -6.91 -5.07 1.78
C SER A 145 -6.73 -4.07 2.94
N ARG A 146 -5.60 -4.15 3.66
CA ARG A 146 -5.27 -3.17 4.70
C ARG A 146 -5.10 -1.75 4.16
N SER A 147 -4.37 -1.58 3.05
CA SER A 147 -4.15 -0.26 2.42
C SER A 147 -5.46 0.41 2.01
N LEU A 148 -6.37 -0.37 1.42
CA LEU A 148 -7.69 0.12 1.00
C LEU A 148 -8.54 0.54 2.20
N ARG A 149 -8.60 -0.27 3.27
CA ARG A 149 -9.33 0.05 4.50
C ARG A 149 -8.76 1.27 5.22
N GLU A 150 -7.44 1.31 5.40
CA GLU A 150 -6.78 2.45 6.04
C GLU A 150 -7.00 3.76 5.26
N SER A 151 -7.04 3.69 3.93
CA SER A 151 -7.35 4.86 3.11
C SER A 151 -8.82 5.26 3.22
N SER A 152 -9.72 4.28 3.22
CA SER A 152 -11.15 4.46 3.45
C SER A 152 -11.44 5.15 4.79
N ASP A 153 -10.75 4.76 5.86
CA ASP A 153 -10.87 5.38 7.18
C ASP A 153 -10.35 6.83 7.22
N ARG A 154 -9.49 7.20 6.26
CA ARG A 154 -8.95 8.55 6.15
C ARG A 154 -9.86 9.49 5.33
N ILE A 155 -10.71 8.95 4.45
CA ILE A 155 -11.74 9.73 3.74
C ILE A 155 -12.72 10.26 4.81
N ASP A 156 -12.90 11.58 4.85
CA ASP A 156 -13.57 12.39 5.90
C ASP A 156 -12.80 12.66 7.21
N SER A 157 -11.63 12.05 7.43
CA SER A 157 -10.80 12.43 8.58
C SER A 157 -10.07 13.76 8.31
N THR A 158 -10.22 14.74 9.20
CA THR A 158 -9.44 15.98 9.09
C THR A 158 -7.96 15.64 9.21
N PRO A 159 -7.10 16.01 8.24
CA PRO A 159 -5.68 15.71 8.29
C PRO A 159 -5.07 16.12 9.64
N PRO A 160 -4.24 15.28 10.30
CA PRO A 160 -3.72 15.56 11.63
C PRO A 160 -2.90 16.87 11.70
N ARG A 161 -2.34 17.33 10.58
CA ARG A 161 -1.67 18.64 10.49
C ARG A 161 -2.62 19.82 10.70
N ILE A 162 -3.88 19.72 10.26
CA ILE A 162 -4.89 20.76 10.47
C ILE A 162 -5.34 20.76 11.93
N LEU A 163 -5.44 19.60 12.58
CA LEU A 163 -5.69 19.50 14.03
C LEU A 163 -4.53 20.06 14.87
N ALA A 164 -3.28 19.81 14.47
CA ALA A 164 -2.10 20.39 15.11
C ALA A 164 -2.00 21.92 14.92
N ALA A 165 -2.47 22.43 13.77
CA ALA A 165 -2.54 23.87 13.51
C ALA A 165 -3.70 24.55 14.25
N LEU A 166 -4.88 23.92 14.30
CA LEU A 166 -6.05 24.40 15.06
C LEU A 166 -5.81 24.39 16.58
N SER A 167 -5.15 23.36 17.10
CA SER A 167 -4.74 23.31 18.51
C SER A 167 -3.69 24.39 18.85
N ARG A 168 -2.87 24.82 17.88
CA ARG A 168 -1.94 25.96 18.06
C ARG A 168 -2.63 27.33 17.92
N SER A 169 -3.71 27.45 17.14
CA SER A 169 -4.45 28.70 16.98
C SER A 169 -5.50 28.93 18.08
N ALA A 170 -5.93 27.89 18.79
CA ALA A 170 -6.78 27.97 19.97
C ALA A 170 -6.02 28.45 21.24
N ARG A 171 -5.12 29.43 21.12
CA ARG A 171 -4.69 30.21 22.28
C ARG A 171 -5.79 31.23 22.58
N PRO A 172 -6.43 31.22 23.77
CA PRO A 172 -7.41 32.23 24.12
C PRO A 172 -6.75 33.60 24.07
N ALA A 173 -7.37 34.55 23.36
CA ALA A 173 -6.97 35.96 23.27
C ALA A 173 -7.21 36.74 24.59
N ASN A 174 -7.20 36.05 25.74
CA ASN A 174 -7.33 36.62 27.07
C ASN A 174 -6.15 36.19 27.94
N SER A 175 -4.94 36.58 27.52
CA SER A 175 -3.78 36.52 28.41
C SER A 175 -3.50 37.93 28.90
N ILE A 176 -3.92 38.23 30.13
CA ILE A 176 -3.54 39.44 30.91
C ILE A 176 -2.10 39.27 31.43
N TYR A 177 -1.26 38.49 30.75
CA TYR A 177 0.10 38.24 31.19
C TYR A 177 1.01 39.36 30.68
N ARG A 178 1.21 40.35 31.54
CA ARG A 178 2.25 41.37 31.42
C ARG A 178 3.62 40.67 31.39
N PRO A 179 4.41 40.77 30.31
CA PRO A 179 5.76 40.24 30.32
C PRO A 179 6.62 41.04 31.33
N PRO A 180 7.49 40.40 32.12
CA PRO A 180 8.47 41.13 32.92
C PRO A 180 9.43 41.88 31.98
N ALA A 181 9.77 43.11 32.36
CA ALA A 181 10.72 43.94 31.63
C ALA A 181 12.05 43.20 31.49
N PHE A 182 12.51 43.02 30.26
CA PHE A 182 13.88 42.61 29.99
C PHE A 182 14.80 43.76 30.40
N ASP A 183 15.62 43.53 31.42
CA ASP A 183 16.69 44.42 31.82
C ASP A 183 17.78 44.39 30.73
N LEU A 184 17.97 45.51 30.04
CA LEU A 184 18.98 45.71 29.00
C LEU A 184 20.34 45.95 29.65
N ALA A 185 20.89 44.93 30.30
CA ALA A 185 22.23 44.99 30.86
C ALA A 185 22.97 43.66 30.65
N LYS A 186 23.58 43.55 29.46
CA LYS A 186 24.64 42.64 28.98
C LYS A 186 24.25 41.88 27.71
N ALA A 187 24.31 42.59 26.58
CA ALA A 187 24.46 41.96 25.28
C ALA A 187 25.97 41.88 24.94
N PRO A 188 26.54 40.69 24.64
CA PRO A 188 27.85 40.61 24.01
C PRO A 188 27.75 41.10 22.56
N VAL A 189 28.67 42.00 22.17
CA VAL A 189 28.77 42.59 20.84
C VAL A 189 29.27 41.53 19.85
N PHE A 190 28.40 40.99 19.00
CA PHE A 190 28.83 40.26 17.81
C PHE A 190 29.01 41.27 16.67
N ARG A 191 30.27 41.52 16.30
CA ARG A 191 30.64 42.28 15.09
C ARG A 191 30.26 41.48 13.85
N LEU A 192 29.35 42.00 13.05
CA LEU A 192 29.15 41.61 11.66
C LEU A 192 30.38 42.03 10.85
N ALA A 193 31.12 41.06 10.32
CA ALA A 193 32.05 41.28 9.22
C ALA A 193 31.36 40.83 7.92
N TYR A 194 30.92 41.81 7.14
CA TYR A 194 30.53 41.66 5.74
C TYR A 194 31.77 41.88 4.88
N THR A 195 32.03 40.99 3.92
CA THR A 195 32.88 41.29 2.77
C THR A 195 32.28 40.70 1.50
N PRO A 196 32.18 41.48 0.40
CA PRO A 196 31.47 41.09 -0.82
C PRO A 196 32.35 40.29 -1.81
N GLU A 197 31.68 39.47 -2.63
CA GLU A 197 32.12 38.86 -3.89
C GLU A 197 32.44 39.90 -5.01
N PRO A 198 32.86 39.57 -6.26
CA PRO A 198 33.28 38.30 -6.89
C PRO A 198 34.56 38.43 -7.75
N ARG A 199 35.02 37.36 -8.46
CA ARG A 199 35.42 37.46 -9.89
C ARG A 199 35.64 36.11 -10.59
N ARG A 200 35.05 36.03 -11.80
CA ARG A 200 35.26 35.05 -12.88
C ARG A 200 36.73 34.95 -13.31
N GLY A 201 37.12 33.77 -13.80
CA GLY A 201 38.33 33.62 -14.62
C GLY A 201 38.49 32.23 -15.22
N ARG A 202 37.91 32.06 -16.42
CA ARG A 202 38.27 31.21 -17.57
C ARG A 202 38.61 29.73 -17.37
#